data_AF-A0A838SVE4-F1
#
_entry.id   AF-A0A838SVE4-F1
#
_cell.length_a   1.000
_cell.length_b   1.000
_cell.length_c   1.000
_cell.angle_alpha   90.00
_cell.angle_beta   90.00
_cell.angle_gamma   90.00
#
_symmetry.space_group_name_H-M   'P 1'
#
loop_
_entity.id
_entity.type
_entity.pdbx_description
1 polymer ?
#
loop_
_entity_poly.entity_id
_entity_poly.type
_entity_poly.pdbx_seq_one_letter_code
_entity_poly.pdbx_strand_id
1 'polypeptide(L)'
;MLAYLDSLCAALLARDSAEIQRLLALTASRDLPRRVREEAVAISRAGTRGFMAPIHALHFYYKLTHMVDESADQIFSDPSDSSRGPDGQIELPLRKVGTR
;
A
#
# COMPACT_ATOMS: atom_id res chain seq x y z
N MET A 1 -13.24 0.52 -12.37
CA MET A 1 -12.61 0.53 -11.03
C MET A 1 -11.09 0.50 -11.11
N LEU A 2 -10.48 -0.48 -11.78
CA LEU A 2 -9.01 -0.54 -11.96
C LEU A 2 -8.42 0.73 -12.63
N ALA A 3 -8.99 1.19 -13.75
CA ALA A 3 -8.52 2.42 -14.41
C ALA A 3 -8.60 3.69 -13.53
N TYR A 4 -9.56 3.76 -12.60
CA TYR A 4 -9.62 4.85 -11.62
C TYR A 4 -8.48 4.73 -10.62
N LEU A 5 -8.19 3.52 -10.16
CA LEU A 5 -7.10 3.26 -9.23
C LEU A 5 -5.73 3.53 -9.87
N ASP A 6 -5.54 3.17 -11.13
CA ASP A 6 -4.34 3.50 -11.91
C ASP A 6 -4.12 5.01 -11.97
N SER A 7 -5.19 5.74 -12.27
CA SER A 7 -5.16 7.21 -12.32
C SER A 7 -4.80 7.80 -10.95
N LEU A 8 -5.35 7.24 -9.86
CA LEU A 8 -5.04 7.66 -8.50
C LEU A 8 -3.59 7.34 -8.12
N CYS A 9 -3.09 6.14 -8.43
CA CYS A 9 -1.70 5.76 -8.19
C CYS A 9 -0.73 6.64 -8.97
N ALA A 10 -1.01 6.94 -10.24
CA ALA A 10 -0.22 7.85 -11.05
C ALA A 10 -0.16 9.26 -10.43
N ALA A 11 -1.31 9.81 -10.01
CA ALA A 11 -1.38 11.12 -9.36
C ALA A 11 -0.63 11.15 -8.01
N LEU A 12 -0.72 10.08 -7.22
CA LEU A 12 0.01 9.94 -5.95
C LEU A 12 1.53 9.87 -6.15
N LEU A 13 2.00 9.13 -7.16
CA LEU A 13 3.41 9.04 -7.50
C LEU A 13 3.96 10.37 -8.05
N ALA A 14 3.16 11.07 -8.87
CA ALA A 14 3.48 12.40 -9.37
C ALA A 14 3.36 13.51 -8.32
N ARG A 15 2.75 13.21 -7.16
CA ARG A 15 2.42 14.17 -6.08
C ARG A 15 1.57 15.35 -6.57
N ASP A 16 0.69 15.10 -7.53
CA ASP A 16 -0.23 16.12 -8.05
C ASP A 16 -1.43 16.26 -7.09
N SER A 17 -1.34 17.22 -6.17
CA SER A 17 -2.36 17.44 -5.14
C SER A 17 -3.71 17.86 -5.72
N ALA A 18 -3.73 18.59 -6.83
CA ALA A 18 -4.97 19.01 -7.48
C ALA A 18 -5.69 17.81 -8.08
N GLU A 19 -4.95 16.95 -8.78
CA GLU A 19 -5.51 15.74 -9.39
C GLU A 19 -5.95 14.72 -8.33
N ILE A 20 -5.18 14.55 -7.25
CA ILE A 20 -5.60 13.69 -6.12
C ILE A 20 -6.93 14.18 -5.53
N GLN A 21 -7.08 15.49 -5.29
CA GLN A 21 -8.33 16.04 -4.75
C GLN A 21 -9.50 15.86 -5.72
N ARG A 22 -9.28 16.09 -7.02
CA ARG A 22 -10.27 15.85 -8.07
C ARG A 22 -10.75 14.40 -8.07
N LEU A 23 -9.82 13.44 -7.99
CA LEU A 23 -10.12 12.01 -7.98
C LEU A 23 -10.81 11.55 -6.68
N LEU A 24 -10.49 12.17 -5.54
CA LEU A 24 -11.14 11.87 -4.26
C LEU A 24 -12.58 12.41 -4.18
N ALA A 25 -12.91 13.46 -4.91
CA ALA A 25 -14.26 14.03 -4.97
C ALA A 25 -15.24 13.16 -5.79
N LEU A 26 -14.74 12.23 -6.62
CA LEU A 26 -15.58 11.33 -7.41
C LEU A 26 -16.30 10.31 -6.52
N THR A 27 -17.48 9.86 -6.95
CA THR A 27 -18.26 8.84 -6.21
C THR A 27 -17.52 7.51 -6.07
N ALA A 28 -16.66 7.17 -7.04
CA ALA A 28 -15.80 5.98 -7.02
C ALA A 28 -14.82 5.94 -5.83
N SER A 29 -14.52 7.08 -5.20
CA SER A 29 -13.65 7.11 -4.01
C SER A 29 -14.29 6.44 -2.80
N ARG A 30 -15.63 6.34 -2.75
CA ARG A 30 -16.37 5.73 -1.63
C ARG A 30 -16.06 4.24 -1.47
N ASP A 31 -15.77 3.57 -2.58
CA ASP A 31 -15.45 2.14 -2.62
C ASP A 31 -14.00 1.85 -2.20
N LEU A 32 -13.16 2.88 -2.07
CA LEU A 32 -11.79 2.72 -1.59
C LEU A 32 -11.75 2.35 -0.10
N PRO A 33 -10.80 1.52 0.33
CA PRO A 33 -10.53 1.32 1.75
C PRO A 33 -10.23 2.64 2.46
N ARG A 34 -10.73 2.78 3.68
CA ARG A 34 -10.55 4.00 4.49
C ARG A 34 -9.09 4.43 4.59
N ARG A 35 -8.16 3.48 4.80
CA ARG A 35 -6.71 3.75 4.88
C ARG A 35 -6.13 4.37 3.60
N VAL A 36 -6.59 3.92 2.44
CA VAL A 36 -6.16 4.47 1.13
C VAL A 36 -6.64 5.91 0.96
N ARG A 37 -7.88 6.20 1.38
CA ARG A 37 -8.42 7.57 1.33
C ARG A 37 -7.67 8.52 2.27
N GLU A 38 -7.44 8.11 3.51
CA GLU A 38 -6.73 8.92 4.50
C GLU A 38 -5.28 9.21 4.05
N GLU A 39 -4.60 8.22 3.50
CA GLU A 39 -3.26 8.37 2.91
C GLU A 39 -3.26 9.34 1.72
N ALA A 40 -4.20 9.20 0.79
CA ALA A 40 -4.32 10.10 -0.36
C ALA A 40 -4.60 11.55 0.08
N VAL A 41 -5.47 11.75 1.08
CA VAL A 41 -5.71 13.07 1.68
C VAL A 41 -4.43 13.61 2.33
N ALA A 42 -3.72 12.81 3.11
CA ALA A 42 -2.48 13.22 3.77
C ALA A 42 -1.41 13.64 2.75
N ILE A 43 -1.23 12.88 1.68
CA ILE A 43 -0.28 13.19 0.60
C ILE A 43 -0.70 14.46 -0.15
N SER A 44 -1.99 14.63 -0.46
CA SER A 44 -2.49 15.84 -1.12
C SER A 44 -2.24 17.11 -0.30
N ARG A 45 -2.30 17.00 1.04
CA ARG A 45 -2.02 18.11 1.97
C ARG A 45 -0.53 18.39 2.13
N ALA A 46 0.30 17.34 2.13
CA ALA A 46 1.75 17.49 2.21
C ALA A 46 2.35 18.08 0.92
N GLY A 47 1.72 17.82 -0.23
CA GLY A 47 2.12 18.32 -1.54
C GLY A 47 3.51 17.83 -1.97
N THR A 48 4.19 18.63 -2.79
CA THR A 48 5.49 18.28 -3.39
C THR A 48 6.66 18.26 -2.40
N ARG A 49 6.48 18.83 -1.20
CA ARG A 49 7.50 18.86 -0.14
C ARG A 49 7.41 17.70 0.85
N GLY A 50 6.33 16.90 0.77
CA GLY A 50 6.15 15.73 1.62
C GLY A 50 6.97 14.54 1.14
N PHE A 51 7.50 13.74 2.07
CA PHE A 51 8.18 12.47 1.79
C PHE A 51 7.31 11.24 2.01
N MET A 52 6.02 11.44 2.31
CA MET A 52 5.10 10.31 2.52
C MET A 52 4.95 9.51 1.22
N ALA A 53 5.07 8.18 1.34
CA ALA A 53 4.86 7.25 0.26
C ALA A 53 3.41 6.72 0.30
N PRO A 54 2.75 6.52 -0.87
CA PRO A 54 1.40 5.98 -0.94
C PRO A 54 1.37 4.45 -0.76
N ILE A 55 1.83 3.97 0.40
CA ILE A 55 2.05 2.54 0.67
C ILE A 55 0.75 1.76 0.59
N HIS A 56 -0.31 2.25 1.23
CA HIS A 56 -1.60 1.56 1.27
C HIS A 56 -2.28 1.58 -0.10
N ALA A 57 -2.18 2.67 -0.86
CA ALA A 57 -2.72 2.74 -2.22
C ALA A 57 -2.02 1.74 -3.14
N LEU A 58 -0.68 1.66 -3.09
CA LEU A 58 0.10 0.71 -3.90
C LEU A 58 -0.18 -0.74 -3.52
N HIS A 59 -0.27 -1.04 -2.21
CA HIS A 59 -0.61 -2.39 -1.75
C HIS A 59 -2.04 -2.78 -2.16
N PHE A 60 -2.99 -1.85 -2.08
CA PHE A 60 -4.36 -2.10 -2.53
C PHE A 60 -4.45 -2.29 -4.05
N TYR A 61 -3.68 -1.54 -4.83
CA TYR A 61 -3.56 -1.75 -6.27
C TYR A 61 -3.06 -3.15 -6.57
N TYR A 62 -1.92 -3.54 -6.00
CA TYR A 62 -1.36 -4.88 -6.14
C TYR A 62 -2.38 -5.96 -5.75
N LYS A 63 -3.04 -5.81 -4.60
CA LYS A 63 -4.06 -6.76 -4.16
C LYS A 63 -5.22 -6.85 -5.15
N LEU A 64 -5.72 -5.72 -5.65
CA LEU A 64 -6.83 -5.74 -6.61
C LEU A 64 -6.45 -6.34 -7.95
N THR A 65 -5.27 -6.01 -8.50
CA THR A 65 -4.82 -6.60 -9.76
C THR A 65 -4.66 -8.10 -9.63
N HIS A 66 -4.11 -8.56 -8.50
CA HIS A 66 -3.91 -9.99 -8.25
C HIS A 66 -5.17 -10.69 -7.77
N MET A 67 -6.19 -10.03 -7.19
CA MET A 67 -7.50 -10.67 -6.91
C MET A 67 -8.36 -10.82 -8.15
N VAL A 68 -8.21 -9.90 -9.12
CA VAL A 68 -8.79 -10.08 -10.46
C VAL A 68 -8.10 -11.23 -11.19
N ASP A 69 -6.82 -11.48 -10.89
CA ASP A 69 -6.05 -12.63 -11.38
C ASP A 69 -6.36 -13.94 -10.60
N GLU A 70 -6.42 -13.88 -9.26
CA GLU A 70 -6.69 -14.97 -8.29
C GLU A 70 -8.19 -15.29 -8.11
N SER A 71 -9.09 -14.60 -8.82
CA SER A 71 -10.38 -15.20 -9.16
C SER A 71 -10.18 -16.45 -10.06
N ALA A 72 -8.95 -16.71 -10.52
CA ALA A 72 -8.48 -17.98 -11.04
C ALA A 72 -7.76 -18.89 -10.01
N ASP A 73 -7.29 -18.42 -8.84
CA ASP A 73 -6.66 -19.25 -7.80
C ASP A 73 -6.54 -18.53 -6.43
N GLN A 74 -7.29 -18.96 -5.41
CA GLN A 74 -7.33 -18.38 -4.06
C GLN A 74 -6.07 -18.65 -3.22
N ILE A 75 -5.14 -17.70 -2.99
CA ILE A 75 -4.01 -17.97 -2.07
C ILE A 75 -3.50 -16.75 -1.27
N PHE A 76 -4.33 -15.87 -0.73
CA PHE A 76 -3.84 -15.04 0.39
C PHE A 76 -4.85 -14.92 1.53
N SER A 77 -4.79 -15.94 2.40
CA SER A 77 -5.36 -15.98 3.75
C SER A 77 -4.97 -14.75 4.59
N ASP A 78 -5.93 -14.35 5.40
CA ASP A 78 -5.93 -13.33 6.45
C ASP A 78 -4.68 -13.40 7.38
N PRO A 79 -4.00 -12.28 7.72
CA PRO A 79 -2.92 -12.29 8.70
C PRO A 79 -3.41 -12.31 10.17
N SER A 80 -4.62 -12.82 10.45
CA SER A 80 -5.23 -12.74 11.79
C SER A 80 -5.51 -14.07 12.48
N ASP A 81 -4.95 -15.19 12.01
CA ASP A 81 -5.10 -16.47 12.72
C ASP A 81 -3.88 -17.41 12.58
N SER A 82 -2.90 -17.27 13.46
CA SER A 82 -2.06 -18.39 13.92
C SER A 82 -1.22 -17.99 15.13
N SER A 83 -1.90 -17.97 16.28
CA SER A 83 -1.24 -18.19 17.56
C SER A 83 -0.81 -19.65 17.65
N ARG A 84 0.39 -20.00 17.14
CA ARG A 84 1.08 -21.26 17.46
C ARG A 84 2.56 -21.19 17.06
N GLY A 85 3.45 -20.96 18.03
CA GLY A 85 4.92 -21.08 17.84
C GLY A 85 5.38 -22.55 17.86
N PRO A 86 6.68 -22.84 18.07
CA PRO A 86 7.90 -22.03 17.95
C PRO A 86 8.74 -22.50 16.73
N ASP A 87 10.00 -22.08 16.59
CA ASP A 87 10.99 -22.54 15.58
C ASP A 87 11.07 -21.70 14.30
N GLY A 88 11.92 -20.68 14.36
CA GLY A 88 12.28 -19.86 13.21
C GLY A 88 13.05 -18.60 13.55
N GLN A 89 13.59 -18.49 14.77
CA GLN A 89 14.49 -17.41 15.15
C GLN A 89 15.82 -17.64 14.44
N ILE A 90 15.98 -17.00 13.27
CA ILE A 90 17.23 -17.06 12.50
C ILE A 90 18.27 -16.27 13.29
N GLU A 91 19.10 -16.96 14.08
CA GLU A 91 20.29 -16.36 14.69
C GLU A 91 21.28 -15.96 13.59
N LEU A 92 21.48 -14.67 13.40
CA LEU A 92 22.61 -14.16 12.62
C LEU A 92 23.89 -14.25 13.46
N PRO A 93 24.97 -14.90 13.00
CA PRO A 93 26.22 -14.92 13.74
C PRO A 93 26.86 -13.53 13.72
N LEU A 94 26.99 -12.92 14.90
CA LEU A 94 27.78 -11.71 15.14
C LEU A 94 29.25 -12.00 14.78
N ARG A 95 29.71 -11.47 13.64
CA ARG A 95 31.14 -11.45 13.29
C ARG A 95 31.90 -10.69 14.38
N LYS A 96 32.75 -11.40 15.12
CA LYS A 96 33.73 -10.83 16.04
C LYS A 96 34.76 -10.05 15.22
N VAL A 97 34.67 -8.72 15.23
CA VAL A 97 35.75 -7.84 14.79
C VAL A 97 36.91 -8.04 15.78
N GLY A 98 37.95 -8.74 15.32
CA GLY A 98 39.18 -8.92 16.07
C GLY A 98 39.90 -7.58 16.18
N THR A 99 40.15 -7.15 17.41
CA THR A 99 41.09 -6.11 17.74
C THR A 99 42.51 -6.66 17.67
N ARG A 100 43.34 -6.08 16.79
CA ARG A 100 44.73 -5.69 17.01
C ARG A 100 45.33 -5.07 15.76
#